data_AF-A0A4V2YYK2-F1
#
_entry.id   AF-A0A4V2YYK2-F1
#
_cell.length_a   1.000
_cell.length_b   1.000
_cell.length_c   1.000
_cell.angle_alpha   90.00
_cell.angle_beta   90.00
_cell.angle_gamma   90.00
#
_symmetry.space_group_name_H-M   'P 1'
#
loop_
_entity.id
_entity.type
_entity.pdbx_description
1 polymer ?
#
loop_
_entity_poly.entity_id
_entity_poly.type
_entity_poly.pdbx_seq_one_letter_code
_entity_poly.pdbx_strand_id
1 'polypeptide(L)'
;MRAASLARLFLAGLAIRHLTSWRGVLRPGAAAGGDVGVHGRRAALPVTASDHLDALAHALTAAGWSASPRYDQHPALLRVVTPELPCVGESIRVKPGVGGVPWFISSAGDPLAPCHDLAGTCAAIAARLGPLVAAARARTEERD
;
A
#
# COMPACT_ATOMS: atom_id res chain seq x y z
N MET A 1 30.35 -19.22 26.14
CA MET A 1 29.06 -18.48 26.10
C MET A 1 29.28 -17.09 25.53
N ARG A 2 29.15 -16.91 24.21
CA ARG A 2 28.96 -15.60 23.55
C ARG A 2 28.21 -15.82 22.22
N ALA A 3 27.07 -15.12 22.14
CA ALA A 3 26.25 -14.72 21.00
C ALA A 3 26.50 -15.37 19.62
N ALA A 4 25.54 -16.20 19.18
CA ALA A 4 25.34 -16.46 17.76
C ALA A 4 24.35 -15.43 17.21
N SER A 5 24.87 -14.45 16.48
CA SER A 5 24.09 -13.61 15.57
C SER A 5 23.45 -14.50 14.50
N LEU A 6 22.14 -14.68 14.59
CA LEU A 6 21.34 -15.17 13.46
C LEU A 6 20.52 -14.02 12.91
N ALA A 7 21.17 -13.25 12.04
CA ALA A 7 20.52 -12.44 11.04
C ALA A 7 19.63 -13.35 10.19
N ARG A 8 18.34 -13.39 10.50
CA ARG A 8 17.35 -14.04 9.63
C ARG A 8 16.90 -13.03 8.59
N LEU A 9 17.54 -13.15 7.43
CA LEU A 9 17.00 -12.78 6.13
C LEU A 9 15.51 -13.13 6.06
N PHE A 10 14.64 -12.12 6.02
CA PHE A 10 13.30 -12.26 5.45
C PHE A 10 13.30 -11.65 4.05
N LEU A 11 14.03 -12.32 3.17
CA LEU A 11 13.81 -12.30 1.73
C LEU A 11 12.90 -13.49 1.45
N ALA A 12 11.59 -13.27 1.47
CA ALA A 12 10.63 -14.30 1.12
C ALA A 12 9.45 -13.71 0.35
N GLY A 13 9.44 -14.00 -0.96
CA GLY A 13 8.19 -14.42 -1.59
C GLY A 13 7.42 -13.39 -2.40
N LEU A 14 8.06 -12.64 -3.30
CA LEU A 14 7.33 -12.11 -4.47
C LEU A 14 7.11 -13.27 -5.46
N ALA A 15 6.21 -14.18 -5.10
CA ALA A 15 5.76 -15.23 -5.99
C ALA A 15 4.87 -14.60 -7.08
N ILE A 16 5.48 -14.39 -8.23
CA ILE A 16 4.79 -14.21 -9.51
C ILE A 16 3.81 -15.39 -9.67
N ARG A 17 2.51 -15.13 -9.50
CA ARG A 17 1.46 -16.02 -10.02
C ARG A 17 0.88 -15.39 -11.27
N HIS A 18 1.47 -15.77 -12.40
CA HIS A 18 0.73 -15.94 -13.63
C HIS A 18 -0.46 -16.88 -13.35
N LEU A 19 -1.68 -16.39 -13.55
CA LEU A 19 -2.79 -17.27 -13.95
C LEU A 19 -3.57 -16.62 -15.08
N THR A 20 -3.13 -17.00 -16.27
CA THR A 20 -3.88 -17.11 -17.49
C THR A 20 -5.22 -17.81 -17.25
N SER A 21 -6.35 -17.14 -17.50
CA SER A 21 -7.48 -17.70 -18.24
C SER A 21 -8.63 -16.70 -18.30
N TRP A 22 -8.81 -15.99 -19.41
CA TRP A 22 -10.14 -15.60 -19.85
C TRP A 22 -10.34 -16.18 -21.24
N ARG A 23 -11.09 -17.29 -21.24
CA ARG A 23 -11.64 -17.92 -22.44
C ARG A 23 -12.56 -16.92 -23.11
N GLY A 24 -12.30 -16.68 -24.39
CA GLY A 24 -13.14 -15.91 -25.26
C GLY A 24 -14.55 -16.50 -25.35
N VAL A 25 -15.54 -15.61 -25.30
CA VAL A 25 -16.84 -15.84 -25.90
C VAL A 25 -16.91 -14.91 -27.11
N LEU A 26 -16.53 -15.45 -28.27
CA LEU A 26 -16.84 -14.86 -29.57
C LEU A 26 -18.36 -14.89 -29.75
N ARG A 27 -19.00 -13.72 -29.83
CA ARG A 27 -20.32 -13.56 -30.43
C ARG A 27 -20.17 -12.82 -31.76
N PRO A 28 -20.51 -13.45 -32.90
CA PRO A 28 -20.68 -12.74 -34.16
C PRO A 28 -22.11 -12.22 -34.26
N GLY A 29 -22.26 -10.97 -34.68
CA GLY A 29 -23.57 -10.35 -34.95
C GLY A 29 -23.37 -8.95 -35.53
N ALA A 30 -23.56 -8.85 -36.84
CA ALA A 30 -23.10 -7.78 -37.70
C ALA A 30 -24.00 -6.52 -37.72
N ALA A 31 -23.30 -5.41 -38.02
CA ALA A 31 -23.65 -4.32 -38.92
C ALA A 31 -24.77 -3.32 -38.60
N ALA A 32 -24.32 -2.05 -38.71
CA ALA A 32 -24.94 -0.91 -39.38
C ALA A 32 -25.52 0.18 -38.46
N GLY A 33 -25.10 1.41 -38.75
CA GLY A 33 -25.69 2.63 -38.23
C GLY A 33 -24.64 3.54 -37.61
N GLY A 34 -24.23 4.55 -38.38
CA GLY A 34 -23.22 5.50 -37.98
C GLY A 34 -23.70 6.43 -36.87
N ASP A 35 -22.73 6.88 -36.08
CA ASP A 35 -22.55 8.28 -35.73
C ASP A 35 -21.13 8.39 -35.17
N VAL A 36 -20.26 9.15 -35.85
CA VAL A 36 -18.92 9.46 -35.33
C VAL A 36 -19.13 10.55 -34.26
N GLY A 37 -19.75 10.15 -33.16
CA GLY A 37 -19.75 10.89 -31.92
C GLY A 37 -18.36 10.81 -31.34
N VAL A 38 -17.54 11.82 -31.63
CA VAL A 38 -16.29 12.10 -30.91
C VAL A 38 -16.60 11.90 -29.43
N HIS A 39 -16.09 10.82 -28.84
CA HIS A 39 -16.22 10.58 -27.41
C HIS A 39 -15.49 11.72 -26.73
N GLY A 40 -16.27 12.72 -26.29
CA GLY A 40 -15.78 13.84 -25.51
C GLY A 40 -14.87 13.27 -24.45
N ARG A 41 -13.58 13.61 -24.52
CA ARG A 41 -12.54 13.12 -23.63
C ARG A 41 -13.01 13.45 -22.22
N ARG A 42 -13.60 12.47 -21.53
CA ARG A 42 -14.13 12.64 -20.17
C ARG A 42 -12.92 13.07 -19.36
N ALA A 43 -12.92 14.32 -18.90
CA ALA A 43 -11.86 14.81 -18.04
C ALA A 43 -11.80 13.84 -16.85
N ALA A 44 -10.66 13.17 -16.69
CA ALA A 44 -10.43 12.39 -15.49
C ALA A 44 -10.54 13.36 -14.32
N LEU A 45 -11.39 13.03 -13.34
CA LEU A 45 -11.45 13.82 -12.11
C LEU A 45 -10.05 13.84 -11.47
N PRO A 46 -9.66 14.95 -10.82
CA PRO A 46 -8.36 15.02 -10.16
C PRO A 46 -8.27 13.92 -9.09
N VAL A 47 -7.14 13.20 -9.08
CA VAL A 47 -6.86 12.16 -8.08
C VAL A 47 -6.75 12.84 -6.71
N THR A 48 -7.52 12.33 -5.74
CA THR A 48 -7.59 12.87 -4.39
C THR A 48 -6.59 12.19 -3.46
N ALA A 49 -6.38 12.77 -2.28
CA ALA A 49 -5.59 12.15 -1.23
C ALA A 49 -6.15 10.78 -0.83
N SER A 50 -7.47 10.64 -0.73
CA SER A 50 -8.15 9.38 -0.40
C SER A 50 -7.91 8.31 -1.47
N ASP A 51 -7.93 8.66 -2.76
CA ASP A 51 -7.64 7.71 -3.84
C ASP A 51 -6.22 7.13 -3.73
N HIS A 52 -5.24 7.96 -3.37
CA HIS A 52 -3.88 7.49 -3.12
C HIS A 52 -3.79 6.61 -1.87
N LEU A 53 -4.52 6.95 -0.80
CA LEU A 53 -4.57 6.15 0.41
C LEU A 53 -5.27 4.80 0.19
N ASP A 54 -6.30 4.74 -0.65
CA ASP A 54 -6.97 3.49 -1.02
C ASP A 54 -6.04 2.58 -1.84
N ALA A 55 -5.31 3.15 -2.81
CA ALA A 55 -4.30 2.40 -3.55
C ALA A 55 -3.23 1.79 -2.62
N LEU A 56 -2.78 2.56 -1.63
CA LEU A 56 -1.86 2.07 -0.60
C LEU A 56 -2.49 1.01 0.31
N ALA A 57 -3.74 1.21 0.74
CA ALA A 57 -4.48 0.26 1.58
C ALA A 57 -4.62 -1.10 0.89
N HIS A 58 -4.91 -1.11 -0.41
CA HIS A 58 -4.95 -2.32 -1.21
C HIS A 58 -3.60 -3.02 -1.27
N ALA A 59 -2.51 -2.28 -1.52
CA ALA A 59 -1.17 -2.84 -1.56
C ALA A 59 -0.74 -3.44 -0.21
N LEU A 60 -1.04 -2.75 0.90
CA LEU A 60 -0.74 -3.22 2.26
C LEU A 60 -1.58 -4.45 2.63
N THR A 61 -2.87 -4.44 2.32
CA THR A 61 -3.76 -5.59 2.56
C THR A 61 -3.31 -6.81 1.77
N ALA A 62 -2.91 -6.63 0.51
CA ALA A 62 -2.34 -7.71 -0.30
C ALA A 62 -1.04 -8.27 0.28
N ALA A 63 -0.28 -7.46 1.03
CA ALA A 63 0.91 -7.86 1.78
C ALA A 63 0.60 -8.42 3.19
N GLY A 64 -0.67 -8.60 3.57
CA GLY A 64 -1.10 -9.15 4.84
C GLY A 64 -1.19 -8.15 6.00
N TRP A 65 -1.04 -6.86 5.73
CA TRP A 65 -1.17 -5.81 6.74
C TRP A 65 -2.63 -5.43 6.95
N SER A 66 -2.97 -5.00 8.17
CA SER A 66 -4.26 -4.38 8.43
C SER A 66 -4.21 -2.90 8.07
N ALA A 67 -5.08 -2.47 7.16
CA ALA A 67 -5.21 -1.08 6.74
C ALA A 67 -6.65 -0.59 7.02
N SER A 68 -6.78 0.50 7.76
CA SER A 68 -8.07 1.07 8.17
C SER A 68 -8.14 2.55 7.77
N PRO A 69 -8.97 2.90 6.78
CA PRO A 69 -9.25 4.28 6.40
C PRO A 69 -9.79 5.13 7.56
N ARG A 70 -9.41 6.40 7.59
CA ARG A 70 -9.92 7.45 8.49
C ARG A 70 -10.10 8.73 7.69
N TYR A 71 -10.93 8.66 6.67
CA TYR A 71 -11.12 9.73 5.67
C TYR A 71 -12.12 10.80 6.10
N ASP A 72 -12.86 10.53 7.17
CA ASP A 72 -13.67 11.50 7.90
C ASP A 72 -12.82 12.54 8.65
N GLN A 73 -11.52 12.28 8.82
CA GLN A 73 -10.58 13.19 9.46
C GLN A 73 -9.99 14.19 8.48
N HIS A 74 -9.58 15.36 8.98
CA HIS A 74 -8.86 16.37 8.20
C HIS A 74 -7.48 16.64 8.79
N PRO A 75 -6.38 16.28 8.07
CA PRO A 75 -6.35 15.64 6.75
C PRO A 75 -6.82 14.17 6.80
N ALA A 76 -7.21 13.62 5.64
CA ALA A 76 -7.53 12.19 5.50
C ALA A 76 -6.33 11.32 5.86
N LEU A 77 -6.56 10.26 6.64
CA LEU A 77 -5.52 9.36 7.13
C LEU A 77 -5.80 7.89 6.77
N LEU A 78 -4.75 7.10 6.69
CA LEU A 78 -4.80 5.63 6.66
C LEU A 78 -4.05 5.08 7.88
N ARG A 79 -4.73 4.34 8.75
CA ARG A 79 -4.08 3.61 9.85
C ARG A 79 -3.60 2.27 9.34
N VAL A 80 -2.32 1.97 9.54
CA VAL A 80 -1.68 0.72 9.15
C VAL A 80 -1.21 0.01 10.42
N VAL A 81 -1.48 -1.28 10.54
CA VAL A 81 -1.12 -2.09 11.71
C VAL A 81 -0.39 -3.34 11.23
N THR A 82 0.72 -3.66 11.90
CA THR A 82 1.51 -4.87 11.63
C THR A 82 0.71 -6.10 12.07
N PRO A 83 0.63 -7.17 11.25
CA PRO A 83 -0.07 -8.38 11.62
C PRO A 83 0.57 -9.09 12.82
N GLU A 84 1.88 -8.88 13.04
CA GLU A 84 2.63 -9.45 14.16
C GLU A 84 2.29 -8.79 15.50
N LEU A 85 1.86 -7.52 15.50
CA LEU A 85 1.55 -6.75 16.70
C LEU A 85 0.33 -5.85 16.47
N PRO A 86 -0.88 -6.32 16.76
CA PRO A 86 -2.12 -5.58 16.50
C PRO A 86 -2.22 -4.19 17.18
N CYS A 87 -1.39 -3.92 18.19
CA CYS A 87 -1.33 -2.62 18.86
C CYS A 87 -0.30 -1.65 18.25
N VAL A 88 0.63 -2.13 17.42
CA VAL A 88 1.70 -1.33 16.81
C VAL A 88 1.33 -0.99 15.37
N GLY A 89 1.47 0.27 15.00
CA GLY A 89 1.07 0.74 13.69
C GLY A 89 1.58 2.12 13.37
N GLU A 90 1.25 2.58 12.17
CA GLU A 90 1.66 3.86 11.59
C GLU A 90 0.42 4.54 11.01
N SER A 91 0.40 5.88 10.99
CA SER A 91 -0.70 6.65 10.38
C SER A 91 -0.16 7.43 9.19
N ILE A 92 -0.70 7.14 8.02
CA ILE A 92 -0.22 7.69 6.75
C ILE A 92 -1.19 8.77 6.27
N ARG A 93 -0.63 9.85 5.73
CA ARG A 93 -1.38 10.91 5.04
C ARG A 93 -0.70 11.27 3.74
N VAL A 94 -1.41 12.01 2.88
CA VAL A 94 -0.84 12.56 1.64
C VAL A 94 -0.57 14.04 1.81
N LYS A 95 0.58 14.51 1.32
CA LYS A 95 0.90 15.93 1.17
C LYS A 95 1.50 16.20 -0.21
N PRO A 96 1.33 17.42 -0.76
CA PRO A 96 2.11 17.84 -1.92
C PRO A 96 3.60 17.92 -1.54
N GLY A 97 4.44 17.30 -2.36
CA GLY A 97 5.89 17.42 -2.31
C GLY A 97 6.43 18.45 -3.30
N VAL A 98 7.75 18.46 -3.50
CA VAL A 98 8.42 19.34 -4.45
C VAL A 98 7.87 19.09 -5.86
N GLY A 99 7.54 20.18 -6.58
CA GLY A 99 6.96 20.10 -7.92
C GLY A 99 5.49 19.65 -7.96
N GLY A 100 4.81 19.60 -6.81
CA GLY A 100 3.40 19.22 -6.74
C GLY A 100 3.15 17.71 -6.81
N VAL A 101 4.20 16.89 -6.89
CA VAL A 101 4.08 15.42 -6.82
C VAL A 101 3.51 15.06 -5.45
N PRO A 102 2.44 14.25 -5.34
CA PRO A 102 1.91 13.83 -4.06
C PRO A 102 2.83 12.79 -3.39
N TRP A 103 3.01 12.89 -2.08
CA TRP A 103 3.83 11.99 -1.26
C TRP A 103 3.06 11.41 -0.09
N PHE A 104 3.37 10.16 0.25
CA PHE A 104 2.96 9.56 1.52
C PHE A 104 3.85 10.05 2.65
N ILE A 105 3.22 10.47 3.73
CA ILE A 105 3.88 11.04 4.90
C ILE A 105 3.47 10.23 6.14
N SER A 106 4.46 9.86 6.94
CA SER A 106 4.26 9.17 8.23
C SER A 106 3.61 10.06 9.29
N SER A 107 3.20 9.47 10.42
CA SER A 107 2.64 10.23 11.54
C SER A 107 3.65 11.22 12.11
N ALA A 108 4.94 10.85 12.10
CA ALA A 108 6.05 11.71 12.54
C ALA A 108 6.31 12.90 11.59
N GLY A 109 5.76 12.87 10.38
CA GLY A 109 5.97 13.91 9.38
C GLY A 109 7.06 13.62 8.36
N ASP A 110 7.76 12.50 8.49
CA ASP A 110 8.78 12.09 7.54
C ASP A 110 8.15 11.64 6.21
N PRO A 111 8.67 12.08 5.05
CA PRO A 111 8.26 11.57 3.74
C PRO A 111 8.70 10.11 3.59
N LEU A 112 7.80 9.27 3.07
CA LEU A 112 8.07 7.85 2.82
C LEU A 112 8.48 7.63 1.36
N ALA A 113 7.56 7.89 0.44
CA ALA A 113 7.79 7.82 -1.01
C ALA A 113 6.71 8.63 -1.76
N PRO A 114 6.93 8.95 -3.05
CA PRO A 114 5.89 9.49 -3.92
C PRO A 114 4.68 8.56 -4.00
N CYS A 115 3.47 9.10 -4.21
CA CYS A 115 2.25 8.28 -4.18
C CYS A 115 2.12 7.26 -5.32
N HIS A 116 2.93 7.38 -6.38
CA HIS A 116 3.01 6.37 -7.44
C HIS A 116 3.92 5.19 -7.07
N ASP A 117 4.74 5.31 -6.02
CA ASP A 117 5.63 4.26 -5.54
C ASP A 117 5.05 3.54 -4.31
N LEU A 118 4.04 2.70 -4.57
CA LEU A 118 3.38 1.91 -3.52
C LEU A 118 4.35 0.90 -2.89
N ALA A 119 5.21 0.28 -3.70
CA ALA A 119 6.16 -0.72 -3.23
C ALA A 119 7.22 -0.11 -2.30
N GLY A 120 7.79 1.04 -2.68
CA GLY A 120 8.72 1.78 -1.83
C GLY A 120 8.05 2.26 -0.54
N THR A 121 6.79 2.68 -0.61
CA THR A 121 6.03 3.06 0.59
C THR A 121 5.83 1.88 1.55
N CYS A 122 5.43 0.70 1.05
CA CYS A 122 5.30 -0.50 1.87
C CYS A 122 6.63 -0.90 2.52
N ALA A 123 7.73 -0.85 1.76
CA ALA A 123 9.06 -1.13 2.28
C ALA A 123 9.49 -0.13 3.38
N ALA A 124 9.21 1.16 3.19
CA ALA A 124 9.50 2.19 4.18
C ALA A 124 8.70 2.01 5.48
N ILE A 125 7.41 1.65 5.39
CA ILE A 125 6.57 1.32 6.55
C ILE A 125 7.13 0.10 7.29
N ALA A 126 7.48 -0.96 6.56
CA ALA A 126 8.05 -2.18 7.15
C ALA A 126 9.39 -1.90 7.85
N ALA A 127 10.28 -1.12 7.24
CA ALA A 127 11.55 -0.73 7.85
C ALA A 127 11.36 0.08 9.14
N ARG A 128 10.34 0.95 9.17
CA ARG A 128 10.03 1.80 10.32
C ARG A 128 9.45 1.02 11.50
N LEU A 129 8.58 0.04 11.23
CA LEU A 129 7.92 -0.77 12.26
C LEU A 129 8.72 -2.02 12.66
N GLY A 130 9.65 -2.48 11.82
CA GLY A 130 10.47 -3.67 12.03
C GLY A 130 11.18 -3.73 13.39
N PRO A 131 11.86 -2.66 13.85
CA PRO A 131 12.51 -2.65 15.16
C PRO A 131 11.54 -2.87 16.34
N LEU A 132 10.32 -2.32 16.25
CA LEU A 132 9.29 -2.50 17.28
C LEU A 132 8.77 -3.94 17.30
N VAL A 133 8.57 -4.53 16.12
CA VAL A 133 8.19 -5.94 15.96
C VAL A 133 9.26 -6.87 16.55
N ALA A 134 10.54 -6.63 16.24
CA ALA A 134 11.63 -7.42 16.77
C ALA A 134 11.74 -7.33 18.30
N ALA A 135 11.63 -6.13 18.86
CA ALA A 135 11.69 -5.91 20.31
C ALA A 135 10.55 -6.62 21.05
N ALA A 136 9.32 -6.59 20.52
CA ALA A 136 8.19 -7.27 21.18
C ALA A 136 8.31 -8.79 21.15
N ARG A 137 8.87 -9.36 20.07
CA ARG A 137 9.12 -10.81 19.99
C ARG A 137 10.13 -11.26 21.04
N ALA A 138 11.26 -10.56 21.18
CA ALA A 138 12.27 -10.87 22.19
C ALA A 138 11.70 -10.85 23.62
N ARG A 139 10.80 -9.90 23.92
CA ARG A 139 10.12 -9.81 25.23
C ARG A 139 9.12 -10.92 25.50
N THR A 140 8.55 -11.50 24.44
CA THR A 140 7.62 -12.63 24.58
C THR A 140 8.40 -13.91 24.87
N GLU A 141 9.52 -14.12 24.17
CA GLU A 141 10.41 -15.27 24.37
C GLU A 141 11.09 -15.28 25.76
N GLU A 142 11.30 -14.13 26.39
CA GLU A 142 11.83 -14.03 27.77
C GLU A 142 10.81 -14.40 28.87
N ARG A 143 9.51 -14.46 28.54
CA ARG A 143 8.44 -14.68 29.51
C ARG A 143 7.93 -16.13 29.55
N ASP A 144 8.36 -16.94 28.59
CA ASP A 144 8.08 -18.37 28.50
C ASP A 144 9.25 -19.19 29.10
#